data_AF-A0A8D8CN52-F1
#
_entry.id   AF-A0A8D8CN52-F1
#
_cell.length_a   1.000
_cell.length_b   1.000
_cell.length_c   1.000
_cell.angle_alpha   90.00
_cell.angle_beta   90.00
_cell.angle_gamma   90.00
#
_symmetry.space_group_name_H-M   'P 1'
#
loop_
_entity.id
_entity.type
_entity.pdbx_description
1 polymer ?
#
loop_
_entity_poly.entity_id
_entity_poly.type
_entity_poly.pdbx_seq_one_letter_code
_entity_poly.pdbx_strand_id
1 'polypeptide(L)'
;VVYLLLQDTNLPTMTTTTPTLLEICIDSYDSAVAAIRGGADRLELCAALSEGGLTPTVGLLREVRKFVVDAARPVHLYAMIRCRRGSDFCFSEPELAIMVADLRLLAEHGADGFVFGALTEQAEIHREHCR
;
A
#
# COMPACT_ATOMS: atom_id res chain seq x y z
N VAL A 1 -2.02 4.68 9.07
CA VAL A 1 -1.13 5.67 9.74
C VAL A 1 -0.64 6.60 8.65
N VAL A 2 -1.12 7.84 8.61
CA VAL A 2 -0.69 8.81 7.59
C VAL A 2 0.72 9.27 7.96
N TYR A 3 1.74 8.85 7.21
CA TYR A 3 3.08 9.42 7.34
C TYR A 3 3.13 10.74 6.55
N LEU A 4 2.78 11.85 7.20
CA LEU A 4 3.13 13.18 6.71
C LEU A 4 4.55 13.49 7.20
N LEU A 5 5.54 13.41 6.31
CA LEU A 5 6.86 13.99 6.54
C LEU A 5 6.73 15.52 6.42
N LEU A 6 6.52 16.20 7.55
CA LEU A 6 6.65 17.65 7.66
C LEU A 6 8.14 17.97 7.88
N GLN A 7 8.75 18.68 6.94
CA GLN A 7 10.10 19.23 7.11
C GLN A 7 10.04 20.60 7.80
N ASP A 8 10.99 20.81 8.71
CA ASP A 8 11.19 21.98 9.57
C ASP A 8 11.11 23.34 8.85
N THR A 9 10.45 24.30 9.48
CA THR A 9 10.30 25.69 9.03
C THR A 9 11.39 26.58 9.63
N ASN A 10 12.47 26.87 8.88
CA ASN A 10 13.29 28.08 9.04
C ASN A 10 14.37 28.27 7.95
N LEU A 11 14.02 28.81 6.76
CA LEU A 11 14.83 29.76 5.97
C LEU A 11 14.06 30.22 4.69
N PRO A 12 14.24 31.46 4.17
CA PRO A 12 13.52 31.92 3.00
C PRO A 12 14.34 31.77 1.72
N THR A 13 13.78 31.11 0.69
CA THR A 13 14.00 31.42 -0.74
C THR A 13 13.08 30.53 -1.58
N MET A 14 12.52 31.07 -2.67
CA MET A 14 11.61 30.37 -3.59
C MET A 14 12.26 29.13 -4.23
N THR A 15 12.13 27.99 -3.58
CA THR A 15 12.50 26.68 -4.13
C THR A 15 11.28 26.09 -4.82
N THR A 16 11.46 25.62 -6.05
CA THR A 16 10.51 24.70 -6.66
C THR A 16 10.46 23.44 -5.80
N THR A 17 9.54 23.40 -4.85
CA THR A 17 9.28 22.23 -4.02
C THR A 17 8.87 21.09 -4.95
N THR A 18 9.66 20.03 -5.00
CA THR A 18 9.20 18.75 -5.55
C THR A 18 7.88 18.43 -4.85
N PRO A 19 6.77 18.25 -5.60
CA PRO A 19 5.48 18.02 -4.96
C PRO A 19 5.57 16.84 -4.01
N THR A 20 5.12 17.03 -2.77
CA THR A 20 5.04 15.96 -1.78
C THR A 20 4.00 14.96 -2.27
N LEU A 21 4.42 13.71 -2.48
CA LEU A 21 3.52 12.63 -2.84
C LEU A 21 2.60 12.28 -1.66
N LEU A 22 1.29 12.30 -1.88
CA LEU A 22 0.29 11.89 -0.90
C LEU A 22 -0.19 10.46 -1.15
N GLU A 23 0.13 9.54 -0.23
CA GLU A 23 -0.41 8.18 -0.21
C GLU A 23 -1.51 8.04 0.86
N ILE A 24 -2.62 7.40 0.51
CA ILE A 24 -3.72 7.12 1.42
C ILE A 24 -4.02 5.61 1.47
N CYS A 25 -3.97 5.02 2.67
CA CYS A 25 -4.42 3.65 2.91
C CYS A 25 -5.95 3.58 2.86
N ILE A 26 -6.49 2.62 2.11
CA ILE A 26 -7.94 2.41 1.98
C ILE A 26 -8.28 0.92 2.11
N ASP A 27 -9.50 0.63 2.55
CA ASP A 27 -10.03 -0.74 2.67
C ASP A 27 -11.39 -0.94 2.01
N SER A 28 -11.93 0.09 1.37
CA SER A 28 -13.20 0.05 0.66
C SER A 28 -13.15 0.87 -0.62
N TYR A 29 -14.07 0.55 -1.53
CA TYR A 29 -14.23 1.29 -2.78
C TYR A 29 -14.59 2.77 -2.52
N ASP A 30 -15.49 3.04 -1.58
CA ASP A 30 -15.92 4.39 -1.24
C ASP A 30 -14.75 5.24 -0.69
N SER A 31 -13.92 4.66 0.17
CA SER A 31 -12.69 5.30 0.66
C SER A 31 -11.72 5.60 -0.48
N ALA A 32 -11.56 4.69 -1.45
CA ALA A 32 -10.71 4.91 -2.62
C ALA A 32 -11.22 6.07 -3.49
N VAL A 33 -12.52 6.11 -3.77
CA VAL A 33 -13.15 7.21 -4.53
C VAL A 33 -12.97 8.55 -3.81
N ALA A 34 -13.18 8.58 -2.50
CA ALA A 34 -12.99 9.77 -1.68
C ALA A 34 -11.52 10.25 -1.72
N ALA A 35 -10.56 9.34 -1.56
CA ALA A 35 -9.13 9.66 -1.59
C ALA A 35 -8.69 10.20 -2.96
N ILE A 36 -9.13 9.59 -4.06
CA ILE A 36 -8.81 10.06 -5.42
C ILE A 36 -9.37 11.46 -5.66
N ARG A 37 -10.63 11.71 -5.26
CA ARG A 37 -11.24 13.05 -5.36
C ARG A 37 -10.58 14.08 -4.45
N GLY A 38 -10.04 13.63 -3.31
CA GLY A 38 -9.29 14.45 -2.37
C GLY A 38 -7.87 14.79 -2.83
N GLY A 39 -7.42 14.25 -3.96
CA GLY A 39 -6.10 14.56 -4.53
C GLY A 39 -4.98 13.61 -4.08
N ALA A 40 -5.29 12.37 -3.69
CA ALA A 40 -4.25 11.35 -3.47
C ALA A 40 -3.48 11.07 -4.77
N ASP A 41 -2.16 10.95 -4.67
CA ASP A 41 -1.28 10.55 -5.77
C ASP A 41 -1.11 9.02 -5.84
N ARG A 42 -1.28 8.35 -4.70
CA ARG A 42 -1.21 6.90 -4.57
C ARG A 42 -2.20 6.38 -3.53
N LEU A 43 -2.72 5.19 -3.77
CA LEU A 43 -3.50 4.44 -2.79
C LEU A 43 -2.74 3.19 -2.37
N GLU A 44 -2.76 2.90 -1.08
CA GLU A 44 -2.42 1.58 -0.55
C GLU A 44 -3.73 0.83 -0.25
N LEU A 45 -4.00 -0.23 -1.03
CA LEU A 45 -5.16 -1.08 -0.87
C LEU A 45 -4.86 -2.13 0.20
N CYS A 46 -5.69 -2.13 1.24
CA CYS A 46 -5.62 -3.07 2.35
C CYS A 46 -6.98 -3.78 2.53
N ALA A 47 -6.96 -4.93 3.17
CA ALA A 47 -8.11 -5.44 3.91
C ALA A 47 -7.91 -5.20 5.42
N ALA A 48 -8.98 -5.18 6.20
CA ALA A 48 -8.94 -5.18 7.67
C ALA A 48 -7.95 -4.16 8.28
N LEU A 49 -8.09 -2.87 7.95
CA LEU A 49 -7.20 -1.82 8.48
C LEU A 49 -7.17 -1.76 10.02
N SER A 50 -8.26 -2.15 10.69
CA SER A 50 -8.34 -2.26 12.15
C SER A 50 -7.37 -3.30 12.74
N GLU A 51 -6.88 -4.23 11.93
CA GLU A 51 -5.91 -5.29 12.28
C GLU A 51 -4.48 -4.92 11.79
N GLY A 52 -4.27 -3.66 11.39
CA GLY A 52 -3.01 -3.18 10.83
C GLY A 52 -2.84 -3.40 9.33
N GLY A 53 -3.90 -3.81 8.61
CA GLY A 53 -3.87 -4.03 7.17
C GLY A 53 -3.46 -5.46 6.79
N LEU A 54 -4.21 -6.07 5.88
CA LEU A 54 -4.03 -7.39 5.29
C LEU A 54 -4.10 -7.31 3.76
N THR A 55 -3.77 -8.40 3.07
CA THR A 55 -3.88 -8.49 1.62
C THR A 55 -5.32 -8.15 1.14
N PRO A 56 -5.50 -7.18 0.21
CA PRO A 56 -6.82 -6.83 -0.31
C PRO A 56 -7.34 -7.90 -1.29
N THR A 57 -8.63 -7.87 -1.56
CA THR A 57 -9.21 -8.72 -2.62
C THR A 57 -8.89 -8.16 -4.01
N VAL A 58 -8.71 -9.06 -4.99
CA VAL A 58 -8.61 -8.71 -6.41
C VAL A 58 -9.83 -7.92 -6.90
N GLY A 59 -11.02 -8.25 -6.37
CA GLY A 59 -12.26 -7.54 -6.72
C GLY A 59 -12.17 -6.05 -6.41
N LEU A 60 -11.70 -5.70 -5.21
CA LEU A 60 -11.50 -4.29 -4.82
C LEU A 60 -10.50 -3.60 -5.75
N LEU A 61 -9.33 -4.22 -6.00
CA LEU A 61 -8.31 -3.68 -6.89
C LEU A 61 -8.87 -3.37 -8.29
N ARG A 62 -9.61 -4.31 -8.87
CA ARG A 62 -10.15 -4.16 -10.23
C ARG A 62 -11.19 -3.05 -10.32
N GLU A 63 -12.10 -2.93 -9.36
CA GLU A 63 -13.10 -1.85 -9.38
C GLU A 63 -12.46 -0.48 -9.15
N VAL A 64 -11.49 -0.37 -8.24
CA VAL A 64 -10.75 0.89 -8.04
C VAL A 64 -9.94 1.26 -9.29
N ARG A 65 -9.30 0.27 -9.95
CA ARG A 65 -8.59 0.50 -11.22
C ARG A 65 -9.50 1.04 -12.31
N LYS A 66 -10.71 0.49 -12.47
CA LYS A 66 -11.71 1.02 -13.42
C LYS A 66 -12.03 2.48 -13.12
N PHE A 67 -12.31 2.80 -11.85
CA PHE A 67 -12.60 4.17 -11.44
C PHE A 67 -11.44 5.14 -11.75
N VAL A 68 -10.19 4.73 -11.49
CA VAL A 68 -9.00 5.55 -11.83
C VAL A 68 -8.93 5.86 -13.32
N VAL A 69 -9.19 4.86 -14.17
CA VAL A 69 -9.23 5.01 -15.63
C VAL A 69 -10.36 5.95 -16.05
N ASP A 70 -11.58 5.73 -15.55
CA ASP A 70 -12.75 6.53 -15.88
C ASP A 70 -12.62 8.00 -15.42
N ALA A 71 -11.98 8.22 -14.27
CA ALA A 71 -11.72 9.56 -13.73
C ALA A 71 -10.56 10.28 -14.44
N ALA A 72 -9.83 9.61 -15.33
CA ALA A 72 -8.64 10.12 -16.01
C ALA A 72 -7.60 10.76 -15.05
N ARG A 73 -7.43 10.16 -13.86
CA ARG A 73 -6.50 10.62 -12.83
C ARG A 73 -5.28 9.69 -12.74
N PRO A 74 -4.04 10.21 -12.77
CA PRO A 74 -2.85 9.38 -12.56
C PRO A 74 -2.68 9.06 -11.08
N VAL A 75 -3.35 8.01 -10.60
CA VAL A 75 -3.21 7.51 -9.23
C VAL A 75 -2.66 6.09 -9.26
N HIS A 76 -1.56 5.86 -8.55
CA HIS A 76 -0.96 4.54 -8.43
C HIS A 76 -1.71 3.69 -7.39
N LEU A 77 -1.88 2.40 -7.65
CA LEU A 77 -2.55 1.45 -6.75
C LEU A 77 -1.53 0.43 -6.24
N TYR A 78 -1.12 0.57 -4.99
CA TYR A 78 -0.28 -0.40 -4.31
C TYR A 78 -1.15 -1.33 -3.49
N ALA A 79 -0.73 -2.59 -3.34
CA ALA A 79 -1.44 -3.57 -2.52
C ALA A 79 -0.59 -4.01 -1.32
N MET A 80 -1.20 -4.05 -0.14
CA MET A 80 -0.65 -4.75 1.02
C MET A 80 -0.50 -6.24 0.69
N ILE A 81 0.61 -6.86 1.10
CA ILE A 81 0.82 -8.30 1.06
C ILE A 81 1.11 -8.76 2.49
N ARG A 82 0.08 -9.33 3.14
CA ARG A 82 0.14 -9.85 4.50
C ARG A 82 -0.98 -10.86 4.72
N CYS A 83 -0.62 -12.12 4.89
CA CYS A 83 -1.56 -13.24 4.88
C CYS A 83 -2.37 -13.42 6.18
N ARG A 84 -1.94 -12.82 7.31
CA ARG A 84 -2.63 -12.94 8.60
C ARG A 84 -2.49 -11.69 9.48
N ARG A 85 -3.43 -11.55 10.41
CA ARG A 85 -3.37 -10.61 11.54
C ARG A 85 -2.30 -11.03 12.55
N GLY A 86 -1.97 -10.12 13.46
CA GLY A 86 -1.02 -10.34 14.55
C GLY A 86 -0.12 -9.13 14.76
N SER A 87 0.74 -9.20 15.78
CA SER A 87 1.72 -8.15 16.07
C SER A 87 3.10 -8.43 15.48
N ASP A 88 3.35 -9.64 14.96
CA ASP A 88 4.63 -10.04 14.38
C ASP A 88 4.62 -10.00 12.84
N PHE A 89 5.83 -10.09 12.28
CA PHE A 89 6.12 -10.22 10.84
C PHE A 89 7.09 -11.38 10.59
N CYS A 90 7.08 -12.40 11.48
CA CYS A 90 7.90 -13.60 11.36
C CYS A 90 7.07 -14.65 10.63
N PHE A 91 7.31 -14.81 9.33
CA PHE A 91 6.54 -15.72 8.49
C PHE A 91 7.26 -17.05 8.29
N SER A 92 6.49 -18.12 8.40
CA SER A 92 6.91 -19.46 8.00
C SER A 92 6.94 -19.61 6.47
N GLU A 93 7.66 -20.61 5.97
CA GLU A 93 7.71 -20.92 4.54
C GLU A 93 6.34 -21.07 3.86
N PRO A 94 5.34 -21.77 4.46
CA PRO A 94 4.01 -21.84 3.88
C PRO A 94 3.30 -20.48 3.82
N GLU A 95 3.50 -19.61 4.82
CA GLU A 95 2.91 -18.27 4.82
C GLU A 95 3.53 -17.37 3.75
N LEU A 96 4.84 -17.46 3.54
CA LEU A 96 5.53 -16.77 2.45
C LEU A 96 5.02 -17.25 1.08
N ALA A 97 4.82 -18.56 0.91
CA ALA A 97 4.26 -19.11 -0.32
C ALA A 97 2.85 -18.56 -0.62
N ILE A 98 2.01 -18.41 0.41
CA ILE A 98 0.69 -17.75 0.29
C ILE A 98 0.85 -16.30 -0.15
N MET A 99 1.72 -15.54 0.54
CA MET A 99 1.97 -14.13 0.24
C MET A 99 2.48 -13.91 -1.19
N VAL A 100 3.38 -14.77 -1.67
CA VAL A 100 3.90 -14.72 -3.04
C VAL A 100 2.82 -15.07 -4.06
N ALA A 101 1.92 -16.01 -3.77
CA ALA A 101 0.80 -16.34 -4.65
C ALA A 101 -0.18 -15.17 -4.78
N ASP A 102 -0.53 -14.53 -3.67
CA ASP A 102 -1.39 -13.33 -3.67
C ASP A 102 -0.74 -12.16 -4.42
N LEU A 103 0.56 -11.94 -4.22
CA LEU A 103 1.33 -10.91 -4.94
C LEU A 103 1.24 -11.11 -6.45
N ARG A 104 1.49 -12.33 -6.93
CA ARG A 104 1.39 -12.65 -8.37
C ARG A 104 0.00 -12.39 -8.91
N LEU A 105 -1.03 -12.83 -8.19
CA LEU A 105 -2.41 -12.63 -8.59
C LEU A 105 -2.78 -11.14 -8.67
N LEU A 106 -2.38 -10.35 -7.68
CA LEU A 106 -2.61 -8.90 -7.67
C LEU A 106 -1.81 -8.17 -8.77
N ALA A 107 -0.58 -8.61 -9.07
CA ALA A 107 0.21 -8.09 -10.19
C ALA A 107 -0.49 -8.33 -11.53
N GLU A 108 -0.96 -9.55 -11.77
CA GLU A 108 -1.71 -9.93 -12.98
C GLU A 108 -3.00 -9.12 -13.16
N HIS A 109 -3.59 -8.66 -12.04
CA HIS A 109 -4.81 -7.84 -12.04
C HIS A 109 -4.55 -6.32 -11.95
N GLY A 110 -3.31 -5.90 -12.13
CA GLY A 110 -2.96 -4.50 -12.34
C GLY A 110 -2.70 -3.71 -11.08
N ALA A 111 -2.09 -4.31 -10.05
CA ALA A 111 -1.42 -3.55 -9.00
C ALA A 111 -0.14 -2.89 -9.57
N ASP A 112 0.12 -1.64 -9.20
CA ASP A 112 1.31 -0.88 -9.64
C ASP A 112 2.53 -1.13 -8.73
N GLY A 113 2.30 -1.68 -7.54
CA GLY A 113 3.32 -1.95 -6.55
C GLY A 113 2.78 -2.67 -5.34
N PHE A 114 3.66 -2.99 -4.40
CA PHE A 114 3.35 -3.81 -3.23
C PHE A 114 3.97 -3.23 -1.97
N VAL A 115 3.27 -3.42 -0.85
CA VAL A 115 3.76 -3.10 0.50
C VAL A 115 3.78 -4.38 1.31
N PHE A 116 4.95 -4.72 1.87
CA PHE A 116 5.15 -5.88 2.72
C PHE A 116 6.37 -5.67 3.61
N GLY A 117 6.55 -6.56 4.59
CA GLY A 117 7.77 -6.61 5.41
C GLY A 117 7.87 -7.95 6.11
N ALA A 118 9.10 -8.44 6.29
CA ALA A 118 9.37 -9.68 7.01
C ALA A 118 10.50 -9.45 8.01
N LEU A 119 10.37 -10.02 9.20
CA LEU A 119 11.34 -9.92 10.29
C LEU A 119 11.84 -11.30 10.72
N THR A 120 13.05 -11.33 11.27
CA THR A 120 13.55 -12.46 12.05
C THR A 120 12.96 -12.41 13.47
N GLU A 121 13.10 -13.50 14.23
CA GLU A 121 12.70 -13.53 15.64
C GLU A 121 13.43 -12.49 16.51
N GLN A 122 14.56 -11.97 16.03
CA GLN A 122 15.37 -10.93 16.67
C GLN A 122 14.93 -9.51 16.26
N ALA A 123 13.79 -9.37 15.56
CA ALA A 123 13.24 -8.10 15.06
C ALA A 123 14.15 -7.37 14.06
N GLU A 124 14.99 -8.11 13.34
CA GLU A 124 15.79 -7.57 12.22
C GLU A 124 15.08 -7.83 10.89
N ILE A 125 15.37 -7.03 9.85
CA ILE A 125 14.83 -7.26 8.51
C ILE A 125 15.29 -8.62 8.00
N HIS A 126 14.34 -9.49 7.67
CA HIS A 126 14.61 -10.80 7.11
C HIS A 126 14.98 -10.67 5.63
N ARG A 127 16.24 -10.31 5.36
CA ARG A 127 16.72 -9.95 4.00
C ARG A 127 16.45 -10.98 2.93
N GLU A 128 16.51 -12.27 3.25
CA GLU A 128 16.23 -13.34 2.29
C GLU A 128 14.76 -13.37 1.85
N HIS A 129 13.82 -13.17 2.78
CA HIS A 129 12.39 -13.12 2.50
C HIS A 129 11.97 -11.79 1.84
N CYS A 130 12.86 -10.80 1.80
CA CYS A 130 12.61 -9.47 1.21
C CYS A 130 13.30 -9.27 -0.15
N ARG A 131 13.93 -10.30 -0.72
CA ARG A 131 14.51 -10.28 -2.07
C ARG A 131 13.51 -10.72 -3.12
#